data_AF-A0A0G1PY43-F1
#
_entry.id   AF-A0A0G1PY43-F1
#
_cell.length_a   1.000
_cell.length_b   1.000
_cell.length_c   1.000
_cell.angle_alpha   90.00
_cell.angle_beta   90.00
_cell.angle_gamma   90.00
#
_symmetry.space_group_name_H-M   'P 1'
#
loop_
_entity.id
_entity.type
_entity.pdbx_description
1 polymer ?
#
loop_
_entity_poly.entity_id
_entity_poly.type
_entity_poly.pdbx_seq_one_letter_code
_entity_poly.pdbx_strand_id
1 'polypeptide(L)'
;MSENTIQYKLSWSEYGTLVEDLWKDLDEKLKQHSVKTDAIIAILREGVFTAMPLAYKLNTYKVIPIQFKYILYDGSNELKQITKIPELNYTLPENPVFLLCDTFPSGGKTKTLAIEEFKKLYPGAKFIFASLMQDVSAEENKDILFSAYAADVNKDWETTHPVYAKAGVTNVLYTALPWGNIDEELAGPNMTKWDYN
;
A
#
# COMPACT_ATOMS: atom_id res chain seq x y z
N MET A 1 30.28 -3.60 0.66
CA MET A 1 29.51 -4.28 -0.41
C MET A 1 29.39 -5.74 0.00
N SER A 2 28.22 -6.31 0.33
CA SER A 2 26.84 -5.96 -0.04
C SER A 2 25.85 -6.13 1.13
N GLU A 3 25.34 -5.04 1.70
CA GLU A 3 24.44 -5.05 2.89
C GLU A 3 22.95 -4.98 2.53
N ASN A 4 22.55 -5.51 1.39
CA ASN A 4 21.13 -5.70 1.06
C ASN A 4 20.89 -7.20 0.95
N THR A 5 20.55 -7.86 2.06
CA THR A 5 20.12 -9.26 2.07
C THR A 5 18.72 -9.30 2.65
N ILE A 6 17.76 -9.90 1.94
CA ILE A 6 16.44 -10.17 2.50
C ILE A 6 16.65 -11.17 3.62
N GLN A 7 16.32 -10.75 4.84
CA GLN A 7 16.60 -11.50 6.05
C GLN A 7 15.45 -12.43 6.41
N TYR A 8 14.26 -12.18 5.85
CA TYR A 8 13.07 -12.89 6.23
C TYR A 8 12.05 -12.96 5.11
N LYS A 9 11.35 -14.08 5.00
CA LYS A 9 10.17 -14.23 4.14
C LYS A 9 9.00 -14.58 5.03
N LEU A 10 7.97 -13.72 5.01
CA LEU A 10 6.74 -13.96 5.75
C LEU A 10 6.09 -15.27 5.28
N SER A 11 5.64 -16.06 6.24
CA SER A 11 4.71 -17.15 5.99
C SER A 11 3.30 -16.60 5.66
N TRP A 12 2.49 -17.41 4.98
CA TRP A 12 1.08 -17.07 4.76
C TRP A 12 0.30 -16.83 6.06
N SER A 13 0.64 -17.54 7.14
CA SER A 13 0.01 -17.35 8.46
C SER A 13 0.36 -16.01 9.10
N GLU A 14 1.61 -15.56 8.95
CA GLU A 14 2.04 -14.26 9.49
C GLU A 14 1.44 -13.11 8.70
N TYR A 15 1.44 -13.22 7.37
CA TYR A 15 0.72 -12.28 6.53
C TYR A 15 -0.78 -12.23 6.88
N GLY A 16 -1.42 -13.38 7.10
CA GLY A 16 -2.80 -13.45 7.55
C GLY A 16 -3.03 -12.76 8.89
N THR A 17 -2.06 -12.82 9.80
CA THR A 17 -2.11 -12.11 11.09
C THR A 17 -2.06 -10.60 10.86
N LEU A 18 -1.15 -10.12 10.02
CA LEU A 18 -1.06 -8.70 9.65
C LEU A 18 -2.34 -8.19 8.99
N VAL A 19 -2.96 -8.99 8.11
CA VAL A 19 -4.25 -8.63 7.48
C VAL A 19 -5.37 -8.50 8.52
N GLU A 20 -5.45 -9.39 9.50
CA GLU A 20 -6.46 -9.29 10.56
C GLU A 20 -6.21 -8.09 11.48
N ASP A 21 -4.96 -7.76 11.76
CA ASP A 21 -4.62 -6.59 12.58
C ASP A 21 -4.91 -5.27 11.83
N LEU A 22 -4.59 -5.19 10.54
CA LEU A 22 -5.05 -4.09 9.67
C LEU A 22 -6.58 -3.98 9.64
N TRP A 23 -7.29 -5.10 9.53
CA TRP A 23 -8.76 -5.09 9.52
C TRP A 23 -9.33 -4.52 10.83
N LYS A 24 -8.79 -4.93 11.99
CA LYS A 24 -9.23 -4.39 13.29
C LYS A 24 -9.06 -2.88 13.36
N ASP A 25 -7.88 -2.37 13.00
CA ASP A 25 -7.58 -0.94 13.00
C ASP A 25 -8.47 -0.17 12.02
N LEU A 26 -8.69 -0.71 10.81
CA LEU A 26 -9.59 -0.11 9.83
C LEU A 26 -11.05 -0.08 10.31
N ASP A 27 -11.58 -1.19 10.81
CA ASP A 27 -12.95 -1.31 11.29
C ASP A 27 -13.23 -0.39 12.48
N GLU A 28 -12.27 -0.27 13.41
CA GLU A 28 -12.34 0.67 14.53
C GLU A 28 -12.40 2.12 14.04
N LYS A 29 -11.50 2.53 13.15
CA LYS A 29 -11.46 3.90 12.62
C LYS A 29 -12.67 4.23 11.75
N LEU A 30 -13.17 3.29 10.95
CA LEU A 30 -14.42 3.47 10.18
C LEU A 30 -15.60 3.78 11.11
N LYS A 31 -15.73 3.06 12.24
CA LYS A 31 -16.76 3.30 13.25
C LYS A 31 -16.56 4.64 13.97
N GLN A 32 -15.33 4.94 14.41
CA GLN A 32 -14.99 6.18 15.09
C GLN A 32 -15.33 7.41 14.24
N HIS A 33 -15.01 7.35 12.94
CA HIS A 33 -15.28 8.46 12.02
C HIS A 33 -16.69 8.43 11.42
N SER A 34 -17.47 7.37 11.67
CA SER A 34 -18.80 7.17 11.06
C SER A 34 -18.79 7.25 9.53
N VAL A 35 -17.74 6.70 8.91
CA VAL A 35 -17.51 6.73 7.45
C VAL A 35 -17.70 5.33 6.85
N LYS A 36 -18.21 5.27 5.62
CA LYS A 36 -18.25 4.06 4.81
C LYS A 36 -17.46 4.29 3.52
N THR A 37 -16.91 3.22 2.96
CA THR A 37 -16.15 3.25 1.71
C THR A 37 -17.06 2.90 0.54
N ASP A 38 -17.02 3.68 -0.54
CA ASP A 38 -17.82 3.45 -1.75
C ASP A 38 -17.13 2.49 -2.73
N ALA A 39 -15.80 2.52 -2.77
CA ALA A 39 -14.97 1.64 -3.58
C ALA A 39 -13.57 1.53 -2.98
N ILE A 40 -12.85 0.48 -3.36
CA ILE A 40 -11.48 0.23 -2.95
C ILE A 40 -10.57 0.47 -4.15
N ILE A 41 -9.51 1.25 -3.96
CA ILE A 41 -8.46 1.45 -4.96
C ILE A 41 -7.31 0.52 -4.60
N ALA A 42 -6.95 -0.38 -5.50
CA ALA A 42 -5.81 -1.27 -5.32
C ALA A 42 -4.60 -0.71 -6.08
N ILE A 43 -3.57 -0.23 -5.37
CA ILE A 43 -2.29 0.13 -5.99
C ILE A 43 -1.56 -1.18 -6.36
N LEU A 44 -1.45 -1.47 -7.65
CA LEU A 44 -0.95 -2.74 -8.16
C LEU A 44 0.56 -2.93 -7.95
N ARG A 45 0.96 -4.21 -8.09
CA ARG A 45 2.17 -4.92 -7.60
C ARG A 45 1.92 -5.64 -6.28
N GLU A 46 1.56 -4.91 -5.22
CA GLU A 46 1.35 -5.53 -3.89
C GLU A 46 0.02 -5.11 -3.25
N GLY A 47 -0.42 -3.86 -3.42
CA GLY A 47 -1.66 -3.35 -2.80
C GLY A 47 -2.93 -4.11 -3.16
N VAL A 48 -2.94 -4.92 -4.23
CA VAL A 48 -4.04 -5.87 -4.51
C VAL A 48 -4.20 -6.93 -3.42
N PHE A 49 -3.10 -7.40 -2.84
CA PHE A 49 -3.11 -8.36 -1.75
C PHE A 49 -3.57 -7.73 -0.44
N THR A 50 -3.40 -6.41 -0.26
CA THR A 50 -4.06 -5.70 0.84
C THR A 50 -5.55 -5.46 0.54
N ALA A 51 -5.88 -5.06 -0.69
CA ALA A 51 -7.23 -4.66 -1.08
C ALA A 51 -8.24 -5.80 -1.04
N MET A 52 -7.89 -6.99 -1.55
CA MET A 52 -8.83 -8.09 -1.73
C MET A 52 -9.40 -8.65 -0.41
N PRO A 53 -8.59 -8.92 0.63
CA PRO A 53 -9.13 -9.30 1.94
C PRO A 53 -10.04 -8.22 2.55
N LEU A 54 -9.69 -6.95 2.39
CA LEU A 54 -10.52 -5.84 2.89
C LEU A 54 -11.82 -5.70 2.10
N ALA A 55 -11.79 -5.91 0.79
CA ALA A 55 -12.99 -5.96 -0.05
C ALA A 55 -13.99 -7.00 0.44
N TYR A 56 -13.48 -8.19 0.80
CA TYR A 56 -14.28 -9.25 1.40
C TYR A 56 -14.87 -8.85 2.76
N LYS A 57 -14.07 -8.30 3.68
CA LYS A 57 -14.52 -7.87 5.01
C LYS A 57 -15.55 -6.74 4.95
N LEU A 58 -15.39 -5.82 3.99
CA LEU A 58 -16.30 -4.70 3.73
C LEU A 58 -17.51 -5.08 2.86
N ASN A 59 -17.58 -6.33 2.39
CA ASN A 59 -18.62 -6.83 1.50
C ASN A 59 -18.85 -5.94 0.26
N THR A 60 -17.76 -5.56 -0.42
CA THR A 60 -17.79 -4.75 -1.64
C THR A 60 -17.08 -5.44 -2.79
N TYR A 61 -17.65 -5.32 -4.00
CA TYR A 61 -17.06 -5.79 -5.26
C TYR A 61 -16.48 -4.65 -6.09
N LYS A 62 -16.55 -3.40 -5.60
CA LYS A 62 -16.14 -2.20 -6.31
C LYS A 62 -14.64 -1.95 -6.10
N VAL A 63 -13.80 -2.74 -6.76
CA VAL A 63 -12.34 -2.64 -6.69
C VAL A 63 -11.79 -2.01 -7.97
N ILE A 64 -11.03 -0.93 -7.82
CA ILE A 64 -10.47 -0.13 -8.92
C ILE A 64 -8.94 -0.31 -8.91
N PRO A 65 -8.38 -1.11 -9.83
CA PRO A 65 -6.94 -1.29 -9.92
C PRO A 65 -6.26 -0.08 -10.58
N ILE A 66 -5.14 0.36 -10.02
CA ILE A 66 -4.26 1.36 -10.62
C ILE A 66 -2.80 0.99 -10.37
N GLN A 67 -1.93 1.19 -11.34
CA GLN A 67 -0.51 0.86 -11.22
C GLN A 67 0.36 2.10 -11.40
N PHE A 68 1.34 2.23 -10.51
CA PHE A 68 2.42 3.19 -10.63
C PHE A 68 3.76 2.46 -10.60
N LYS A 69 4.76 3.05 -11.23
CA LYS A 69 6.10 2.48 -11.30
C LYS A 69 7.16 3.56 -11.37
N TYR A 70 8.21 3.39 -10.57
CA TYR A 70 9.42 4.18 -10.73
C TYR A 70 10.15 3.73 -12.01
N ILE A 71 10.30 4.65 -12.94
CA ILE A 71 11.18 4.51 -14.09
C ILE A 71 12.53 5.06 -13.68
N LEU A 72 13.56 4.21 -13.79
CA LEU A 72 14.93 4.54 -13.41
C LEU A 72 15.67 5.06 -14.64
N TYR A 73 16.27 6.23 -14.48
CA TYR A 73 17.14 6.89 -15.45
C TYR A 73 18.54 7.03 -14.84
N ASP A 74 19.56 7.25 -15.67
CA ASP A 74 20.93 7.43 -15.18
C ASP A 74 21.00 8.65 -14.23
N GLY A 75 21.08 8.38 -12.92
CA GLY A 75 21.15 9.39 -11.86
C GLY A 75 19.80 9.99 -11.42
N SER A 76 18.66 9.49 -11.91
CA SER A 76 17.34 9.97 -11.44
C SER A 76 16.26 8.90 -11.52
N ASN A 77 15.13 9.11 -10.85
CA ASN A 77 13.96 8.27 -11.01
C ASN A 77 12.70 9.13 -11.13
N GLU A 78 11.72 8.60 -11.85
CA GLU A 78 10.43 9.25 -12.04
C GLU A 78 9.31 8.25 -11.76
N LEU A 79 8.36 8.61 -10.89
CA LEU A 79 7.20 7.78 -10.65
C LEU A 79 6.15 8.04 -11.75
N LYS A 80 5.84 7.03 -12.55
CA LYS A 80 4.85 7.11 -13.63
C LYS A 80 3.63 6.25 -13.34
N GLN A 81 2.46 6.74 -13.71
CA GLN A 81 1.26 5.92 -13.82
C GLN A 81 1.39 5.00 -15.04
N ILE A 82 1.21 3.70 -14.83
CA ILE A 82 1.32 2.67 -15.87
C ILE A 82 -0.08 2.28 -16.40
N THR A 83 -1.07 2.18 -15.51
CA THR A 83 -2.45 1.90 -15.90
C THR A 83 -3.35 3.10 -15.62
N LYS A 84 -4.23 3.41 -16.57
CA LYS A 84 -5.29 4.41 -16.37
C LYS A 84 -6.32 3.89 -15.37
N ILE A 85 -7.08 4.81 -14.76
CA ILE A 85 -8.28 4.44 -14.02
C ILE A 85 -9.26 3.82 -15.03
N PRO A 86 -9.73 2.57 -14.81
CA PRO A 86 -10.62 1.89 -15.75
C PRO A 86 -11.99 2.56 -15.80
N GLU A 87 -12.69 2.39 -16.94
CA GLU A 87 -14.10 2.70 -17.01
C GLU A 87 -14.88 1.78 -16.05
N LEU A 88 -15.69 2.38 -15.18
CA LEU A 88 -16.42 1.65 -14.15
C LEU A 88 -17.75 1.17 -14.71
N ASN A 89 -18.07 -0.11 -14.51
CA ASN A 89 -19.37 -0.69 -14.83
C ASN A 89 -20.42 -0.49 -13.72
N TYR A 90 -20.14 0.42 -12.77
CA TYR A 90 -21.02 0.79 -11.66
C TYR A 90 -20.93 2.29 -11.40
N THR A 91 -21.98 2.82 -10.80
CA THR A 91 -22.05 4.24 -10.42
C THR A 91 -21.47 4.46 -9.02
N LEU A 92 -20.71 5.54 -8.89
CA LEU A 92 -20.25 6.09 -7.62
C LEU A 92 -21.06 7.35 -7.28
N PRO A 93 -21.21 7.70 -6.00
CA PRO A 93 -21.79 8.99 -5.62
C PRO A 93 -20.91 10.15 -6.14
N GLU A 94 -21.44 11.38 -6.10
CA GLU A 94 -20.74 12.58 -6.55
C GLU A 94 -19.42 12.82 -5.78
N ASN A 95 -19.45 12.58 -4.47
CA ASN A 95 -18.31 12.73 -3.57
C ASN A 95 -17.98 11.38 -2.90
N PRO A 96 -17.35 10.44 -3.64
CA PRO A 96 -17.09 9.11 -3.12
C PRO A 96 -16.00 9.11 -2.05
N VAL A 97 -16.11 8.18 -1.10
CA VAL A 97 -15.05 7.83 -0.16
C VAL A 97 -14.33 6.59 -0.66
N PHE A 98 -13.07 6.73 -1.03
CA PHE A 98 -12.25 5.62 -1.51
C PHE A 98 -11.37 5.05 -0.38
N LEU A 99 -11.28 3.72 -0.32
CA LEU A 99 -10.23 3.04 0.45
C LEU A 99 -9.02 2.80 -0.46
N LEU A 100 -7.95 3.57 -0.29
CA LEU A 100 -6.72 3.44 -1.05
C LEU A 100 -5.78 2.43 -0.38
N CYS A 101 -5.56 1.30 -1.04
CA CYS A 101 -4.78 0.18 -0.51
C CYS A 101 -3.37 0.09 -1.13
N ASP A 102 -2.37 0.01 -0.26
CA ASP A 102 -0.98 -0.34 -0.57
C ASP A 102 -0.50 -1.48 0.37
N THR A 103 0.71 -1.99 0.23
CA THR A 103 1.28 -3.00 1.15
C THR A 103 2.42 -2.41 1.96
N PHE A 104 3.49 -2.00 1.29
CA PHE A 104 4.69 -1.40 1.90
C PHE A 104 5.00 -0.04 1.27
N PRO A 105 4.20 1.00 1.59
CA PRO A 105 4.38 2.32 1.00
C PRO A 105 5.71 2.95 1.46
N SER A 106 6.59 3.26 0.53
CA SER A 106 7.83 4.01 0.79
C SER A 106 7.63 5.50 0.49
N GLY A 107 7.71 6.36 1.51
CA GLY A 107 7.77 7.82 1.35
C GLY A 107 6.50 8.50 0.80
N GLY A 108 5.37 7.80 0.72
CA GLY A 108 4.04 8.38 0.47
C GLY A 108 3.77 8.95 -0.94
N LYS A 109 4.76 9.05 -1.83
CA LYS A 109 4.59 9.66 -3.16
C LYS A 109 3.54 8.96 -4.04
N THR A 110 3.53 7.63 -4.06
CA THR A 110 2.55 6.83 -4.82
C THR A 110 1.12 7.09 -4.35
N LYS A 111 0.92 7.15 -3.03
CA LYS A 111 -0.36 7.49 -2.40
C LYS A 111 -0.85 8.88 -2.85
N THR A 112 0.02 9.88 -2.83
CA THR A 112 -0.31 11.25 -3.26
C THR A 112 -0.69 11.30 -4.74
N LEU A 113 0.10 10.69 -5.62
CA LEU A 113 -0.23 10.65 -7.06
C LEU A 113 -1.55 9.92 -7.34
N ALA A 114 -1.80 8.80 -6.65
CA ALA A 114 -3.08 8.10 -6.79
C ALA A 114 -4.26 9.01 -6.41
N ILE A 115 -4.17 9.73 -5.29
CA ILE A 115 -5.19 10.69 -4.87
C ILE A 115 -5.40 11.77 -5.96
N GLU A 116 -4.32 12.36 -6.46
CA GLU A 116 -4.38 13.39 -7.51
C GLU A 116 -5.09 12.90 -8.77
N GLU A 117 -4.77 11.69 -9.26
CA GLU A 117 -5.43 11.11 -10.44
C GLU A 117 -6.93 10.89 -10.22
N PHE A 118 -7.33 10.39 -9.05
CA PHE A 118 -8.75 10.19 -8.74
C PHE A 118 -9.48 11.53 -8.55
N LYS A 119 -8.83 12.56 -8.00
CA LYS A 119 -9.46 13.89 -7.85
C LYS A 119 -9.66 14.63 -9.17
N LYS A 120 -8.95 14.28 -10.25
CA LYS A 120 -9.26 14.78 -11.59
C LYS A 120 -10.64 14.32 -12.07
N LEU A 121 -11.05 13.11 -11.66
CA LEU A 121 -12.36 12.52 -12.02
C LEU A 121 -13.43 12.81 -10.97
N TYR A 122 -13.04 12.85 -9.69
CA TYR A 122 -13.92 13.05 -8.54
C TYR A 122 -13.36 14.15 -7.63
N PRO A 123 -13.52 15.44 -7.97
CA PRO A 123 -12.86 16.56 -7.27
C PRO A 123 -13.18 16.64 -5.76
N GLY A 124 -14.37 16.20 -5.36
CA GLY A 124 -14.81 16.16 -3.96
C GLY A 124 -14.58 14.83 -3.24
N ALA A 125 -13.89 13.86 -3.87
CA ALA A 125 -13.61 12.58 -3.24
C ALA A 125 -12.78 12.73 -1.96
N LYS A 126 -13.02 11.83 -1.02
CA LYS A 126 -12.25 11.65 0.21
C LYS A 126 -11.57 10.29 0.21
N PHE A 127 -10.46 10.17 0.92
CA PHE A 127 -9.66 8.96 0.91
C PHE A 127 -9.46 8.45 2.33
N ILE A 128 -9.46 7.13 2.47
CA ILE A 128 -8.93 6.42 3.63
C ILE A 128 -7.73 5.65 3.11
N PHE A 129 -6.61 5.69 3.80
CA PHE A 129 -5.44 4.92 3.40
C PHE A 129 -5.36 3.62 4.21
N ALA A 130 -5.06 2.50 3.57
CA ALA A 130 -4.88 1.22 4.24
C ALA A 130 -3.63 0.50 3.72
N SER A 131 -2.75 0.08 4.62
CA SER A 131 -1.54 -0.66 4.26
C SER A 131 -1.13 -1.66 5.34
N LEU A 132 -0.33 -2.67 5.01
CA LEU A 132 0.22 -3.52 6.07
C LEU A 132 1.20 -2.72 6.94
N MET A 133 2.02 -1.87 6.30
CA MET A 133 2.98 -1.00 6.98
C MET A 133 2.65 0.47 6.79
N GLN A 134 2.89 1.27 7.83
CA GLN A 134 2.87 2.72 7.75
C GLN A 134 4.23 3.28 8.14
N ASP A 135 4.91 3.93 7.20
CA ASP A 135 6.04 4.80 7.51
C ASP A 135 5.52 6.04 8.23
N VAL A 136 5.77 6.12 9.55
CA VAL A 136 5.29 7.24 10.38
C VAL A 136 6.04 8.54 10.11
N SER A 137 7.13 8.49 9.35
CA SER A 137 7.86 9.68 8.90
C SER A 137 7.33 10.25 7.57
N ALA A 138 6.46 9.51 6.88
CA ALA A 138 5.90 9.94 5.61
C ALA A 138 4.94 11.13 5.79
N GLU A 139 4.99 12.08 4.85
CA GLU A 139 4.13 13.26 4.87
C GLU A 139 2.64 12.89 4.82
N GLU A 140 1.86 13.59 5.63
CA GLU A 140 0.40 13.47 5.63
C GLU A 140 -0.18 14.10 4.36
N ASN A 141 -1.20 13.45 3.79
CA ASN A 141 -1.95 14.02 2.69
C ASN A 141 -3.31 14.49 3.21
N LYS A 142 -3.60 15.79 3.09
CA LYS A 142 -4.83 16.44 3.61
C LYS A 142 -6.14 15.86 3.08
N ASP A 143 -6.11 15.12 1.97
CA ASP A 143 -7.30 14.49 1.38
C ASP A 143 -7.59 13.11 1.99
N ILE A 144 -6.70 12.62 2.86
CA ILE A 144 -6.87 11.40 3.65
C ILE A 144 -7.60 11.75 4.95
N LEU A 145 -8.73 11.10 5.20
CA LEU A 145 -9.51 11.24 6.44
C LEU A 145 -8.78 10.60 7.63
N PHE A 146 -8.22 9.41 7.41
CA PHE A 146 -7.36 8.68 8.33
C PHE A 146 -6.63 7.56 7.59
N SER A 147 -5.56 7.06 8.20
CA SER A 147 -4.83 5.88 7.74
C SER A 147 -5.08 4.71 8.69
N ALA A 148 -5.19 3.50 8.13
CA ALA A 148 -5.23 2.25 8.88
C ALA A 148 -4.03 1.36 8.50
N TYR A 149 -3.42 0.71 9.48
CA TYR A 149 -2.24 -0.13 9.26
C TYR A 149 -2.10 -1.27 10.27
N ALA A 150 -1.42 -2.36 9.86
CA ALA A 150 -1.12 -3.47 10.76
C ALA A 150 0.08 -3.16 11.66
N ALA A 151 1.10 -2.50 11.10
CA ALA A 151 2.34 -2.19 11.78
C ALA A 151 2.87 -0.81 11.36
N ASP A 152 3.52 -0.13 12.30
CA ASP A 152 4.26 1.09 12.08
C ASP A 152 5.74 0.79 11.83
N VAL A 153 6.38 1.63 11.02
CA VAL A 153 7.83 1.65 10.85
C VAL A 153 8.37 3.06 11.01
N ASN A 154 9.53 3.19 11.64
CA ASN A 154 10.26 4.45 11.69
C ASN A 154 10.99 4.74 10.36
N LYS A 155 11.68 5.87 10.27
CA LYS A 155 12.47 6.28 9.08
C LYS A 155 13.56 5.27 8.68
N ASP A 156 13.99 4.43 9.64
CA ASP A 156 15.02 3.41 9.47
C ASP A 156 14.40 2.04 9.15
N TRP A 157 13.08 2.00 8.88
CA TRP A 157 12.28 0.80 8.59
C TRP A 157 12.20 -0.20 9.74
N GLU A 158 12.39 0.27 10.97
CA GLU A 158 12.30 -0.58 12.15
C GLU A 158 10.86 -0.67 12.66
N THR A 159 10.45 -1.86 13.09
CA THR A 159 9.14 -2.09 13.72
C THR A 159 9.27 -2.85 15.04
N THR A 160 8.27 -2.68 15.90
CA THR A 160 8.12 -3.48 17.13
C THR A 160 7.00 -4.51 17.04
N HIS A 161 6.35 -4.63 15.86
CA HIS A 161 5.18 -5.48 15.71
C HIS A 161 5.49 -6.95 16.05
N PRO A 162 4.63 -7.65 16.82
CA PRO A 162 4.94 -8.99 17.37
C PRO A 162 5.27 -10.06 16.33
N VAL A 163 4.73 -9.97 15.11
CA VAL A 163 5.06 -10.89 14.01
C VAL A 163 6.55 -10.83 13.68
N TYR A 164 7.10 -9.63 13.53
CA TYR A 164 8.50 -9.42 13.16
C TYR A 164 9.44 -9.68 14.35
N ALA A 165 9.04 -9.25 15.55
CA ALA A 165 9.81 -9.49 16.77
C ALA A 165 10.04 -10.99 17.05
N LYS A 166 9.02 -11.83 16.84
CA LYS A 166 9.13 -13.30 17.00
C LYS A 166 10.07 -13.93 15.98
N ALA A 167 10.16 -13.37 14.79
CA ALA A 167 11.06 -13.81 13.73
C ALA A 167 12.50 -13.29 13.90
N GLY A 168 12.77 -12.46 14.92
CA GLY A 168 14.07 -11.80 15.09
C GLY A 168 14.33 -10.71 14.05
N VAL A 169 13.28 -10.20 13.40
CA VAL A 169 13.37 -9.15 12.37
C VAL A 169 13.08 -7.81 13.01
N THR A 170 14.07 -6.92 13.02
CA THR A 170 13.90 -5.54 13.50
C THR A 170 13.66 -4.57 12.35
N ASN A 171 14.33 -4.77 11.21
CA ASN A 171 14.20 -3.94 10.01
C ASN A 171 13.38 -4.66 8.93
N VAL A 172 12.21 -4.13 8.59
CA VAL A 172 11.28 -4.80 7.67
C VAL A 172 11.50 -4.46 6.19
N LEU A 173 12.39 -3.51 5.86
CA LEU A 173 12.78 -3.20 4.48
C LEU A 173 13.31 -4.45 3.75
N TYR A 174 13.90 -5.36 4.53
CA TYR A 174 14.50 -6.60 4.05
C TYR A 174 13.59 -7.81 4.27
N THR A 175 12.27 -7.62 4.30
CA THR A 175 11.29 -8.71 4.40
C THR A 175 10.59 -8.95 3.06
N ALA A 176 10.61 -10.19 2.58
CA ALA A 176 9.79 -10.62 1.46
C ALA A 176 8.39 -11.02 1.91
N LEU A 177 7.39 -10.66 1.10
CA LEU A 177 6.01 -11.16 1.25
C LEU A 177 5.93 -12.65 0.92
N PRO A 178 4.88 -13.37 1.36
CA PRO A 178 4.77 -14.82 1.13
C PRO A 178 4.85 -15.22 -0.36
N TRP A 179 4.32 -14.36 -1.24
CA TRP A 179 4.36 -14.53 -2.69
C TRP A 179 5.62 -13.92 -3.36
N GLY A 180 6.40 -13.12 -2.63
CA GLY A 180 7.57 -12.43 -3.16
C GLY A 180 8.69 -13.40 -3.53
N ASN A 181 9.37 -13.08 -4.63
CA ASN A 181 10.62 -13.73 -5.02
C ASN A 181 11.79 -12.96 -4.40
N ILE A 182 12.59 -13.65 -3.58
CA ILE A 182 13.72 -13.05 -2.87
C ILE A 182 14.75 -12.48 -3.86
N ASP A 183 15.01 -13.18 -4.96
CA ASP A 183 16.00 -12.75 -5.95
C ASP A 183 15.56 -11.46 -6.66
N GLU A 184 14.26 -11.34 -6.96
CA GLU A 184 13.69 -10.13 -7.59
C GLU A 184 13.71 -8.92 -6.66
N GLU A 185 13.34 -9.12 -5.39
CA GLU A 185 13.36 -8.05 -4.39
C GLU A 185 14.79 -7.61 -4.06
N LEU A 186 15.78 -8.52 -4.12
CA LEU A 186 17.21 -8.20 -3.99
C LEU A 186 17.80 -7.50 -5.21
N ALA A 187 17.30 -7.81 -6.42
CA ALA A 187 17.71 -7.11 -7.62
C ALA A 187 17.29 -5.64 -7.55
N GLY A 188 16.05 -5.38 -7.11
CA GLY A 188 15.39 -4.06 -7.04
C GLY A 188 16.29 -2.88 -6.68
N PRO A 189 16.87 -2.85 -5.46
CA PRO A 189 17.70 -1.75 -4.97
C PRO A 189 19.01 -1.52 -5.75
N ASN A 190 19.49 -2.53 -6.48
CA ASN A 190 20.78 -2.51 -7.17
C ASN A 190 20.67 -2.11 -8.65
N MET A 191 19.46 -1.87 -9.16
CA MET A 191 19.27 -1.43 -10.54
C MET A 191 19.41 0.08 -10.67
N THR A 192 20.19 0.49 -11.66
CA THR A 192 20.38 1.89 -12.06
C THR A 192 19.52 2.28 -13.26
N LYS A 193 19.00 1.30 -14.01
CA LYS A 193 18.14 1.48 -15.18
C LYS A 193 17.17 0.31 -15.30
N TRP A 194 15.91 0.60 -15.64
CA TRP A 194 14.94 -0.44 -15.98
C TRP A 194 14.32 -0.17 -17.35
N ASP A 195 14.62 -1.04 -18.31
CA ASP A 195 13.98 -1.00 -19.63
C ASP A 195 12.68 -1.81 -19.58
N TYR A 196 11.55 -1.11 -19.55
CA TYR A 196 10.26 -1.71 -19.84
C TYR A 196 10.07 -1.60 -21.35
N ASN A 197 10.68 -2.55 -22.08
CA ASN A 197 10.39 -2.74 -23.51
C ASN A 197 8.91 -3.03 -23.72
#